data_AF-A0A816ZY71-F1
#
_entry.id   AF-A0A816ZY71-F1
#
_cell.length_a   1.000
_cell.length_b   1.000
_cell.length_c   1.000
_cell.angle_alpha   90.00
_cell.angle_beta   90.00
_cell.angle_gamma   90.00
#
_symmetry.space_group_name_H-M   'P 1'
#
loop_
_entity.id
_entity.type
_entity.pdbx_description
1 polymer ?
#
loop_
_entity_poly.entity_id
_entity_poly.type
_entity_poly.pdbx_seq_one_letter_code
_entity_poly.pdbx_strand_id
1 'polypeptide(L)'
;TRQHYQKKSNEYMEKTEAYQCLGVNDPLPNLIERTNKYLLDLRLAHWITQKQYELLCVKPSEAKLAHLYYLPKTHKPGTPLRPIVSGLKHPTIKISTYLDQLLRPLFNKIGLKTTTTSGFEVMKQVYEWSTTNLRKETLLCTIDVVDLYTMIPQTEGVLAIKKMLDYLELKQIGGLKIETIIRLSRFVMKNNYFLYEGQYYHQIRGGAMGSPLTLTIANCYMFFFERNIVKQITNAGGLYLRYIDDMFIIINWPERH
;
A
#
# COMPACT_ATOMS: atom_id res chain seq x y z
N THR A 1 -16.76 -13.45 21.19
CA THR A 1 -15.97 -13.54 22.43
C THR A 1 -14.51 -13.20 22.15
N ARG A 2 -13.72 -12.77 23.15
CA ARG A 2 -12.29 -12.43 23.00
C ARG A 2 -11.46 -13.59 22.43
N GLN A 3 -11.76 -14.82 22.85
CA GLN A 3 -11.09 -16.03 22.36
C GLN A 3 -11.28 -16.24 20.86
N HIS A 4 -12.50 -16.03 20.33
CA HIS A 4 -12.78 -16.13 18.89
C HIS A 4 -11.97 -15.11 18.07
N TYR A 5 -11.84 -13.90 18.60
CA TYR A 5 -11.04 -12.84 17.98
C TYR A 5 -9.54 -13.19 17.95
N GLN A 6 -9.00 -13.70 19.05
CA GLN A 6 -7.59 -14.12 19.13
C GLN A 6 -7.32 -15.30 18.19
N LYS A 7 -8.21 -16.31 18.17
CA LYS A 7 -8.11 -17.44 17.24
C LYS A 7 -8.03 -16.98 15.78
N LYS A 8 -8.96 -16.13 15.34
CA LYS A 8 -8.97 -15.59 13.98
C LYS A 8 -7.76 -14.71 13.65
N SER A 9 -7.25 -13.98 14.65
CA SER A 9 -6.04 -13.18 14.48
C SER A 9 -4.83 -14.07 14.23
N ASN A 10 -4.69 -15.16 15.00
CA ASN A 10 -3.61 -16.14 14.82
C ASN A 10 -3.73 -16.86 13.47
N GLU A 11 -4.93 -17.33 13.12
CA GLU A 11 -5.21 -17.92 11.79
C GLU A 11 -4.85 -16.97 10.65
N TYR A 12 -5.08 -15.66 10.81
CA TYR A 12 -4.66 -14.65 9.83
C TYR A 12 -3.14 -14.59 9.70
N MET A 13 -2.41 -14.54 10.83
CA MET A 13 -0.95 -14.49 10.84
C MET A 13 -0.35 -15.75 10.19
N GLU A 14 -0.86 -16.92 10.55
CA GLU A 14 -0.44 -18.21 10.01
C GLU A 14 -0.71 -18.30 8.51
N LYS A 15 -1.92 -17.93 8.06
CA LYS A 15 -2.29 -17.95 6.63
C LYS A 15 -1.42 -17.03 5.78
N THR A 16 -1.06 -15.86 6.31
CA THR A 16 -0.33 -14.84 5.52
C THR A 16 1.18 -15.00 5.57
N GLU A 17 1.70 -15.63 6.63
CA GLU A 17 3.13 -15.77 6.94
C GLU A 17 3.87 -14.43 6.87
N ALA A 18 3.15 -13.32 7.09
CA ALA A 18 3.66 -11.99 6.86
C ALA A 18 4.41 -11.41 8.06
N TYR A 19 4.26 -12.03 9.23
CA TYR A 19 4.76 -11.53 10.51
C TYR A 19 5.64 -12.58 11.18
N GLN A 20 6.85 -12.15 11.55
CA GLN A 20 7.79 -12.94 12.32
C GLN A 20 7.73 -12.49 13.79
N CYS A 21 7.47 -13.41 14.71
CA CYS A 21 7.55 -13.11 16.14
C CYS A 21 9.01 -12.94 16.57
N LEU A 22 9.28 -11.89 17.34
CA LEU A 22 10.60 -11.56 17.91
C LEU A 22 10.66 -11.82 19.42
N GLY A 23 9.55 -12.24 20.04
CA GLY A 23 9.44 -12.44 21.48
C GLY A 23 9.16 -11.14 22.23
N VAL A 24 9.74 -11.02 23.43
CA VAL A 24 9.42 -9.94 24.40
C VAL A 24 10.46 -8.83 24.46
N ASN A 25 11.52 -8.91 23.66
CA ASN A 25 12.56 -7.89 23.63
C ASN A 25 12.13 -6.71 22.76
N ASP A 26 12.04 -5.52 23.35
CA ASP A 26 11.58 -4.32 22.65
C ASP A 26 12.54 -3.91 21.52
N PRO A 27 12.10 -3.95 20.24
CA PRO A 27 12.93 -3.53 19.12
C PRO A 27 13.04 -2.02 18.97
N LEU A 28 12.24 -1.23 19.70
CA LEU A 28 12.14 0.22 19.51
C LEU A 28 13.49 0.96 19.66
N PRO A 29 14.33 0.72 20.69
CA PRO A 29 15.61 1.42 20.83
C PRO A 29 16.52 1.20 19.61
N ASN A 30 16.69 -0.06 19.20
CA ASN A 30 17.47 -0.44 18.03
C ASN A 30 16.90 0.14 16.73
N LEU A 31 15.57 0.21 16.61
CA LEU A 31 14.90 0.76 15.44
C LEU A 31 15.09 2.28 15.33
N ILE A 32 15.05 3.01 16.45
CA ILE A 32 15.33 4.45 16.49
C ILE A 32 16.78 4.71 16.07
N GLU A 33 17.73 4.00 16.68
CA GLU A 33 19.16 4.13 16.36
C GLU A 33 19.41 3.84 14.88
N ARG A 34 18.90 2.70 14.38
CA ARG A 34 19.02 2.30 12.97
C ARG A 34 18.45 3.34 12.02
N THR A 35 17.29 3.91 12.35
CA THR A 35 16.63 4.93 11.50
C THR A 35 17.45 6.21 11.45
N ASN A 36 17.89 6.71 12.60
CA ASN A 36 18.68 7.94 12.66
C ASN A 36 20.06 7.77 12.01
N LYS A 37 20.73 6.64 12.25
CA LYS A 37 21.99 6.29 11.59
C LYS A 37 21.83 6.26 10.07
N TYR A 38 20.79 5.59 9.58
CA TYR A 38 20.51 5.51 8.15
C TYR A 38 20.29 6.90 7.52
N LEU A 39 19.51 7.76 8.17
CA LEU A 39 19.29 9.13 7.70
C LEU A 39 20.59 9.97 7.75
N LEU A 40 21.43 9.78 8.77
CA LEU A 40 22.71 10.46 8.89
C LEU A 40 23.67 10.05 7.76
N ASP A 41 23.74 8.76 7.45
CA ASP A 41 24.56 8.24 6.35
C ASP A 41 24.11 8.82 5.00
N LEU A 42 22.79 8.89 4.75
CA LEU A 42 22.25 9.52 3.54
C LEU A 42 22.60 11.01 3.46
N ARG A 43 22.57 11.72 4.59
CA ARG A 43 22.93 13.15 4.65
C ARG A 43 24.40 13.37 4.37
N LEU A 44 25.28 12.60 5.03
CA LEU A 44 26.73 12.69 4.88
C LEU A 44 27.17 12.37 3.45
N ALA A 45 26.50 11.43 2.79
CA ALA A 45 26.74 11.11 1.38
C ALA A 45 25.93 12.00 0.41
N HIS A 46 25.34 13.11 0.89
CA HIS A 46 24.60 14.10 0.09
C HIS A 46 23.41 13.55 -0.72
N TRP A 47 22.80 12.44 -0.29
CA TRP A 47 21.57 11.91 -0.87
C TRP A 47 20.32 12.67 -0.41
N ILE A 48 20.40 13.29 0.77
CA ILE A 48 19.38 14.20 1.32
C ILE A 48 20.05 15.47 1.84
N THR A 49 19.31 16.57 1.83
CA THR A 49 19.73 17.87 2.39
C THR A 49 19.70 17.87 3.93
N GLN A 50 20.39 18.84 4.54
CA GLN A 50 20.32 19.08 5.99
C GLN A 50 18.87 19.27 6.47
N LYS A 51 18.08 20.07 5.74
CA LYS A 51 16.66 20.32 6.05
C LYS A 51 15.81 19.04 6.01
N GLN A 52 16.03 18.18 5.01
CA GLN A 52 15.36 16.88 4.93
C GLN A 52 15.77 15.96 6.07
N TYR A 53 17.06 15.92 6.41
CA TYR A 53 17.56 15.14 7.55
C TYR A 53 16.88 15.55 8.87
N GLU A 54 16.86 16.85 9.17
CA GLU A 54 16.21 17.39 10.38
C GLU A 54 14.70 17.09 10.43
N LEU A 55 14.04 17.17 9.28
CA LEU A 55 12.63 16.83 9.15
C LEU A 55 12.37 15.34 9.43
N LEU A 56 13.23 14.46 8.93
CA LEU A 56 13.00 13.01 8.93
C LEU A 56 13.51 12.31 10.19
N CYS A 57 14.48 12.90 10.90
CA CYS A 57 15.07 12.31 12.10
C CYS A 57 14.05 12.04 13.20
N VAL A 58 14.29 10.94 13.91
CA VAL A 58 13.45 10.44 14.99
C VAL A 58 14.00 10.97 16.30
N LYS A 59 13.14 11.64 17.08
CA LYS A 59 13.47 12.01 18.45
C LYS A 59 13.09 10.85 19.37
N PRO A 60 14.03 10.28 20.16
CA PRO A 60 13.75 9.12 20.99
C PRO A 60 12.58 9.33 21.96
N SER A 61 12.44 10.53 22.52
CA SER A 61 11.35 10.89 23.45
C SER A 61 9.96 10.92 22.82
N GLU A 62 9.87 11.05 21.49
CA GLU A 62 8.61 11.14 20.76
C GLU A 62 8.23 9.81 20.08
N ALA A 63 9.16 8.86 19.99
CA ALA A 63 9.01 7.61 19.26
C ALA A 63 8.28 6.53 20.07
N LYS A 64 7.38 5.80 19.42
CA LYS A 64 6.71 4.61 19.97
C LYS A 64 6.57 3.55 18.91
N LEU A 65 6.62 2.29 19.32
CA LEU A 65 6.32 1.19 18.42
C LEU A 65 4.84 1.22 18.02
N ALA A 66 4.55 0.69 16.84
CA ALA A 66 3.17 0.56 16.39
C ALA A 66 2.45 -0.56 17.15
N HIS A 67 1.12 -0.52 17.17
CA HIS A 67 0.29 -1.58 17.71
C HIS A 67 -0.52 -2.21 16.59
N LEU A 68 -0.47 -3.54 16.50
CA LEU A 68 -1.35 -4.30 15.61
C LEU A 68 -2.66 -4.60 16.33
N TYR A 69 -3.77 -4.38 15.64
CA TYR A 69 -5.08 -4.89 16.02
C TYR A 69 -5.85 -5.26 14.76
N TYR A 70 -7.02 -5.85 14.92
CA TYR A 70 -7.83 -6.33 13.82
C TYR A 70 -9.23 -5.75 13.87
N LEU A 71 -9.76 -5.38 12.71
CA LEU A 71 -11.14 -4.94 12.53
C LEU A 71 -11.96 -6.02 11.83
N PRO A 72 -13.12 -6.41 12.36
CA PRO A 72 -13.99 -7.39 11.71
C PRO A 72 -14.64 -6.80 10.45
N LYS A 73 -14.58 -7.54 9.34
CA LYS A 73 -15.35 -7.24 8.13
C LYS A 73 -16.75 -7.86 8.25
N THR A 74 -17.65 -7.20 8.98
CA THR A 74 -19.02 -7.70 9.28
C THR A 74 -19.88 -7.95 8.05
N HIS A 75 -19.58 -7.29 6.94
CA HIS A 75 -20.28 -7.44 5.66
C HIS A 75 -19.80 -8.64 4.81
N LYS A 76 -18.74 -9.36 5.20
CA LYS A 76 -18.24 -10.55 4.47
C LYS A 76 -18.62 -11.84 5.21
N PRO A 77 -19.01 -12.93 4.50
CA PRO A 77 -19.27 -14.23 5.11
C PRO A 77 -18.12 -14.69 6.00
N GLY A 78 -18.45 -15.28 7.15
CA GLY A 78 -17.46 -15.71 8.14
C GLY A 78 -16.77 -14.57 8.90
N THR A 79 -17.07 -13.30 8.62
CA THR A 79 -16.52 -12.11 9.30
C THR A 79 -14.99 -12.16 9.41
N PRO A 80 -14.25 -12.14 8.29
CA PRO A 80 -12.80 -12.15 8.30
C PRO A 80 -12.26 -10.88 8.97
N LEU A 81 -11.04 -10.98 9.49
CA LEU A 81 -10.36 -9.89 10.16
C LEU A 81 -9.48 -9.09 9.18
N ARG A 82 -9.42 -7.78 9.38
CA ARG A 82 -8.52 -6.84 8.68
C ARG A 82 -7.45 -6.36 9.66
N PRO A 83 -6.16 -6.63 9.46
CA PRO A 83 -5.12 -6.10 10.34
C PRO A 83 -4.99 -4.59 10.16
N ILE A 84 -4.71 -3.88 11.24
CA ILE A 84 -4.40 -2.45 11.24
C ILE A 84 -3.18 -2.23 12.12
N VAL A 85 -2.16 -1.60 11.55
CA VAL A 85 -0.92 -1.26 12.25
C VAL A 85 -0.95 0.23 12.58
N SER A 86 -1.33 0.56 13.81
CA SER A 86 -1.41 1.95 14.27
C SER A 86 -0.05 2.43 14.78
N GLY A 87 0.60 3.32 14.02
CA GLY A 87 2.00 3.71 14.24
C GLY A 87 2.29 5.19 14.00
N LEU A 88 1.45 6.11 14.50
CA LEU A 88 1.65 7.56 14.28
C LEU A 88 2.98 8.11 14.84
N LYS A 89 3.59 7.41 15.79
CA LYS A 89 4.88 7.74 16.40
C LYS A 89 5.98 6.73 16.05
N HIS A 90 5.72 5.86 15.06
CA HIS A 90 6.66 4.83 14.64
C HIS A 90 7.91 5.46 14.02
N PRO A 91 9.13 4.93 14.25
CA PRO A 91 10.37 5.53 13.73
C PRO A 91 10.39 5.78 12.21
N THR A 92 9.68 4.99 11.41
CA THR A 92 9.60 5.16 9.94
C THR A 92 8.48 6.11 9.47
N ILE A 93 7.62 6.61 10.37
CA ILE A 93 6.40 7.34 9.99
C ILE A 93 6.70 8.64 9.24
N LYS A 94 7.72 9.39 9.65
CA LYS A 94 8.11 10.66 9.01
C LYS A 94 8.59 10.42 7.58
N ILE A 95 9.40 9.38 7.36
CA ILE A 95 9.85 8.97 6.03
C ILE A 95 8.65 8.55 5.18
N SER A 96 7.78 7.69 5.72
CA SER A 96 6.58 7.21 5.04
C SER A 96 5.68 8.37 4.59
N THR A 97 5.38 9.31 5.48
CA THR A 97 4.52 10.48 5.18
C THR A 97 5.17 11.41 4.17
N TYR A 98 6.46 11.70 4.31
CA TYR A 98 7.19 12.56 3.38
C TYR A 98 7.20 11.98 1.97
N LEU A 99 7.47 10.69 1.82
CA LEU A 99 7.44 10.02 0.52
C LEU A 99 6.03 9.96 -0.06
N ASP A 100 5.00 9.67 0.74
CA ASP A 100 3.61 9.66 0.29
C ASP A 100 3.18 11.04 -0.25
N GLN A 101 3.54 12.13 0.42
CA GLN A 101 3.26 13.50 -0.03
C GLN A 101 3.87 13.81 -1.40
N LEU A 102 5.06 13.25 -1.70
CA LEU A 102 5.71 13.43 -3.00
C LEU A 102 5.12 12.51 -4.08
N LEU A 103 4.81 11.26 -3.73
CA LEU A 103 4.49 10.20 -4.69
C LEU A 103 2.99 10.12 -5.02
N ARG A 104 2.11 10.33 -4.04
CA ARG A 104 0.65 10.21 -4.25
C ARG A 104 0.12 11.15 -5.34
N PRO A 105 0.53 12.43 -5.43
CA PRO A 105 0.07 13.30 -6.52
C PRO A 105 0.48 12.79 -7.91
N LEU A 106 1.67 12.19 -8.02
CA LEU A 106 2.17 11.60 -9.26
C LEU A 106 1.38 10.36 -9.66
N PHE A 107 1.08 9.50 -8.68
CA PHE A 107 0.19 8.37 -8.89
C PHE A 107 -1.18 8.83 -9.37
N ASN A 108 -1.77 9.82 -8.70
CA ASN A 108 -3.08 10.35 -9.08
C ASN A 108 -3.06 10.80 -10.55
N LYS A 109 -2.02 11.53 -11.01
CA LYS A 109 -1.90 11.97 -12.40
C LYS A 109 -2.01 10.82 -13.43
N ILE A 110 -1.47 9.64 -13.14
CA ILE A 110 -1.49 8.50 -14.07
C ILE A 110 -2.67 7.56 -13.84
N GLY A 111 -3.20 7.51 -12.62
CA GLY A 111 -4.22 6.57 -12.18
C GLY A 111 -5.65 7.01 -12.50
N LEU A 112 -5.91 8.29 -12.81
CA LEU A 112 -7.26 8.86 -12.98
C LEU A 112 -8.18 8.07 -13.93
N LYS A 113 -7.63 7.39 -14.94
CA LYS A 113 -8.44 6.66 -15.93
C LYS A 113 -8.96 5.32 -15.45
N THR A 114 -8.27 4.68 -14.50
CA THR A 114 -8.59 3.31 -14.05
C THR A 114 -8.88 3.24 -12.57
N THR A 115 -8.40 4.21 -11.79
CA THR A 115 -8.56 4.27 -10.34
C THR A 115 -9.62 5.29 -9.98
N THR A 116 -10.65 4.84 -9.27
CA THR A 116 -11.70 5.70 -8.73
C THR A 116 -11.46 6.01 -7.26
N THR A 117 -11.95 7.15 -6.80
CA THR A 117 -11.81 7.62 -5.42
C THR A 117 -13.12 7.59 -4.63
N SER A 118 -14.27 7.41 -5.29
CA SER A 118 -15.58 7.39 -4.64
C SER A 118 -16.62 6.56 -5.40
N GLY A 119 -17.63 6.07 -4.69
CA GLY A 119 -18.77 5.40 -5.32
C GLY A 119 -19.56 6.31 -6.28
N PHE A 120 -19.53 7.63 -6.07
CA PHE A 120 -20.17 8.58 -6.99
C PHE A 120 -19.48 8.59 -8.36
N GLU A 121 -18.15 8.59 -8.39
CA GLU A 121 -17.39 8.50 -9.65
C GLU A 121 -17.64 7.18 -10.38
N VAL A 122 -17.78 6.07 -9.63
CA VAL A 122 -18.16 4.78 -10.21
C VAL A 122 -19.51 4.90 -10.90
N MET A 123 -20.54 5.36 -10.19
CA MET A 123 -21.90 5.47 -10.75
C MET A 123 -21.95 6.38 -11.97
N LYS A 124 -21.20 7.50 -11.94
CA LYS A 124 -21.09 8.41 -13.07
C LYS A 124 -20.51 7.70 -14.30
N GLN A 125 -19.37 7.01 -14.15
CA GLN A 125 -18.72 6.32 -15.27
C GLN A 125 -19.55 5.14 -15.79
N VAL A 126 -20.24 4.41 -14.91
CA VAL A 126 -21.17 3.33 -15.29
C VAL A 126 -22.34 3.90 -16.09
N TYR A 127 -22.94 5.00 -15.63
CA TYR A 127 -24.03 5.66 -16.34
C TYR A 127 -23.58 6.11 -17.73
N GLU A 128 -22.47 6.85 -17.82
CA GLU A 128 -21.89 7.34 -19.08
C GLU A 128 -21.62 6.18 -20.06
N TRP A 129 -20.97 5.11 -19.60
CA TRP A 129 -20.71 3.92 -20.42
C TRP A 129 -22.01 3.26 -20.91
N SER A 130 -23.02 3.16 -20.03
CA SER A 130 -24.28 2.48 -20.33
C SER A 130 -25.11 3.17 -21.40
N THR A 131 -25.00 4.50 -21.55
CA THR A 131 -25.76 5.27 -22.55
C THR A 131 -25.48 4.85 -23.99
N THR A 132 -24.30 4.27 -24.25
CA THR A 132 -23.85 3.92 -25.61
C THR A 132 -23.53 2.44 -25.78
N ASN A 133 -23.19 1.73 -24.71
CA ASN A 133 -22.66 0.36 -24.80
C ASN A 133 -23.52 -0.71 -24.14
N LEU A 134 -24.56 -0.37 -23.37
CA LEU A 134 -25.34 -1.37 -22.63
C LEU A 134 -26.13 -2.28 -23.58
N ARG A 135 -26.04 -3.59 -23.35
CA ARG A 135 -26.75 -4.64 -24.07
C ARG A 135 -27.43 -5.58 -23.07
N LYS A 136 -28.32 -6.44 -23.58
CA LYS A 136 -28.99 -7.45 -22.75
C LYS A 136 -28.00 -8.48 -22.20
N GLU A 137 -26.91 -8.73 -22.91
CA GLU A 137 -25.84 -9.67 -22.60
C GLU A 137 -24.68 -9.01 -21.83
N THR A 138 -24.84 -7.75 -21.39
CA THR A 138 -23.81 -7.08 -20.59
C THR A 138 -23.62 -7.80 -19.26
N LEU A 139 -22.37 -8.11 -18.94
CA LEU A 139 -21.97 -8.74 -17.68
C LEU A 139 -21.27 -7.74 -16.78
N LEU A 140 -21.59 -7.83 -15.49
CA LEU A 140 -20.89 -7.13 -14.41
C LEU A 140 -20.01 -8.15 -13.68
N CYS A 141 -18.74 -7.82 -13.54
CA CYS A 141 -17.75 -8.65 -12.87
C CYS A 141 -17.05 -7.84 -11.78
N THR A 142 -16.85 -8.46 -10.61
CA THR A 142 -16.04 -7.90 -9.53
C THR A 142 -14.91 -8.85 -9.19
N ILE A 143 -13.72 -8.28 -8.95
CA ILE A 143 -12.53 -9.04 -8.56
C ILE A 143 -11.93 -8.35 -7.33
N ASP A 144 -11.77 -9.09 -6.23
CA ASP A 144 -11.22 -8.61 -4.96
C ASP A 144 -9.81 -9.18 -4.76
N VAL A 145 -8.80 -8.32 -4.60
CA VAL A 145 -7.44 -8.76 -4.29
C VAL A 145 -7.31 -9.06 -2.80
N VAL A 146 -7.13 -10.34 -2.48
CA VAL A 146 -7.03 -10.79 -1.09
C VAL A 146 -5.78 -10.23 -0.40
N ASP A 147 -6.01 -9.54 0.72
CA ASP A 147 -4.95 -9.08 1.65
C ASP A 147 -3.85 -8.23 0.99
N LEU A 148 -4.20 -7.40 0.00
CA LEU A 148 -3.27 -6.63 -0.84
C LEU A 148 -2.06 -6.06 -0.06
N TYR A 149 -2.30 -5.24 0.96
CA TYR A 149 -1.22 -4.60 1.73
C TYR A 149 -0.28 -5.59 2.42
N THR A 150 -0.82 -6.66 3.00
CA THR A 150 -0.04 -7.67 3.74
C THR A 150 0.72 -8.59 2.78
N MET A 151 0.24 -8.75 1.55
CA MET A 151 0.74 -9.75 0.62
C MET A 151 1.63 -9.21 -0.50
N ILE A 152 1.62 -7.89 -0.76
CA ILE A 152 2.51 -7.27 -1.76
C ILE A 152 3.97 -7.65 -1.46
N PRO A 153 4.67 -8.25 -2.43
CA PRO A 153 6.10 -8.49 -2.30
C PRO A 153 6.85 -7.16 -2.13
N GLN A 154 7.64 -7.04 -1.06
CA GLN A 154 8.21 -5.75 -0.65
C GLN A 154 9.14 -5.15 -1.73
N THR A 155 9.92 -6.00 -2.41
CA THR A 155 10.83 -5.57 -3.47
C THR A 155 10.05 -5.05 -4.66
N GLU A 156 9.06 -5.80 -5.12
CA GLU A 156 8.24 -5.51 -6.28
C GLU A 156 7.35 -4.29 -6.04
N GLY A 157 6.83 -4.11 -4.82
CA GLY A 157 6.12 -2.91 -4.42
C GLY A 157 6.98 -1.65 -4.52
N VAL A 158 8.24 -1.72 -4.04
CA VAL A 158 9.19 -0.60 -4.19
C VAL A 158 9.56 -0.39 -5.67
N LEU A 159 9.75 -1.46 -6.44
CA LEU A 159 10.01 -1.36 -7.88
C LEU A 159 8.83 -0.77 -8.65
N ALA A 160 7.59 -0.93 -8.17
CA ALA A 160 6.43 -0.28 -8.78
C ALA A 160 6.51 1.25 -8.67
N ILE A 161 7.04 1.79 -7.57
CA ILE A 161 7.35 3.23 -7.48
C ILE A 161 8.39 3.60 -8.55
N LYS A 162 9.46 2.82 -8.70
CA LYS A 162 10.49 3.10 -9.72
C LYS A 162 9.87 3.12 -11.12
N LYS A 163 9.07 2.11 -11.47
CA LYS A 163 8.35 2.02 -12.75
C LYS A 163 7.45 3.23 -12.97
N MET A 164 6.76 3.72 -11.95
CA MET A 164 5.96 4.95 -12.03
C MET A 164 6.82 6.16 -12.36
N LEU A 165 7.94 6.33 -11.67
CA LEU A 165 8.83 7.47 -11.88
C LEU A 165 9.49 7.43 -13.26
N ASP A 166 9.90 6.24 -13.72
CA ASP A 166 10.41 6.00 -15.08
C ASP A 166 9.33 6.29 -16.13
N TYR A 167 8.09 5.83 -15.92
CA TYR A 167 6.95 6.07 -16.82
C TYR A 167 6.60 7.55 -16.94
N LEU A 168 6.87 8.34 -15.90
CA LEU A 168 6.71 9.79 -15.89
C LEU A 168 7.95 10.55 -16.36
N GLU A 169 9.01 9.83 -16.77
CA GLU A 169 10.29 10.39 -17.23
C GLU A 169 10.95 11.34 -16.21
N LEU A 170 10.68 11.11 -14.92
CA LEU A 170 11.25 11.92 -13.85
C LEU A 170 12.68 11.48 -13.55
N LYS A 171 13.52 12.41 -13.10
CA LYS A 171 14.87 12.09 -12.57
C LYS A 171 14.98 12.36 -11.07
N GLN A 172 14.15 13.27 -10.56
CA GLN A 172 14.08 13.65 -9.17
C GLN A 172 12.72 14.25 -8.83
N ILE A 173 12.33 14.21 -7.56
CA ILE A 173 11.16 14.90 -7.01
C ILE A 173 11.42 15.37 -5.59
N GLY A 174 10.95 16.56 -5.24
CA GLY A 174 11.17 17.13 -3.90
C GLY A 174 12.66 17.29 -3.53
N GLY A 175 13.54 17.46 -4.53
CA GLY A 175 14.99 17.50 -4.34
C GLY A 175 15.65 16.14 -4.07
N LEU A 176 14.91 15.03 -4.19
CA LEU A 176 15.44 13.66 -4.09
C LEU A 176 15.57 13.01 -5.46
N LYS A 177 16.75 12.44 -5.75
CA LYS A 177 16.93 11.53 -6.88
C LYS A 177 16.05 10.28 -6.72
N ILE A 178 15.68 9.65 -7.83
CA ILE A 178 14.89 8.40 -7.81
C ILE A 178 15.53 7.36 -6.89
N GLU A 179 16.85 7.20 -6.97
CA GLU A 179 17.57 6.22 -6.16
C GLU A 179 17.41 6.48 -4.66
N THR A 180 17.38 7.74 -4.22
CA THR A 180 17.12 8.09 -2.82
C THR A 180 15.71 7.69 -2.42
N ILE A 181 14.72 7.94 -3.28
CA ILE A 181 13.32 7.58 -3.03
C ILE A 181 13.18 6.08 -2.87
N ILE A 182 13.76 5.30 -3.80
CA ILE A 182 13.73 3.84 -3.76
C ILE A 182 14.42 3.29 -2.50
N ARG A 183 15.54 3.90 -2.09
CA ARG A 183 16.26 3.56 -0.85
C ARG A 183 15.39 3.80 0.39
N LEU A 184 14.80 4.99 0.51
CA LEU A 184 13.91 5.35 1.62
C LEU A 184 12.64 4.49 1.64
N SER A 185 12.01 4.24 0.48
CA SER A 185 10.83 3.37 0.40
C SER A 185 11.13 1.95 0.85
N ARG A 186 12.27 1.40 0.43
CA ARG A 186 12.73 0.08 0.88
C ARG A 186 12.99 0.06 2.39
N PHE A 187 13.58 1.12 2.92
CA PHE A 187 13.81 1.25 4.36
C PHE A 187 12.50 1.21 5.15
N VAL A 188 11.47 1.95 4.70
CA VAL A 188 10.12 1.92 5.32
C VAL A 188 9.52 0.52 5.26
N MET A 189 9.54 -0.13 4.08
CA MET A 189 8.95 -1.47 3.91
C MET A 189 9.64 -2.53 4.78
N LYS A 190 10.96 -2.45 4.94
CA LYS A 190 11.76 -3.43 5.68
C LYS A 190 11.76 -3.23 7.19
N ASN A 191 11.39 -2.06 7.70
CA ASN A 191 11.49 -1.76 9.12
C ASN A 191 10.12 -1.52 9.77
N ASN A 192 9.16 -2.40 9.48
CA ASN A 192 7.82 -2.38 10.08
C ASN A 192 7.78 -3.31 11.30
N TYR A 193 7.87 -2.74 12.50
CA TYR A 193 7.84 -3.47 13.77
C TYR A 193 6.66 -3.01 14.62
N PHE A 194 6.00 -3.94 15.31
CA PHE A 194 4.82 -3.63 16.11
C PHE A 194 4.65 -4.58 17.29
N LEU A 195 3.85 -4.15 18.27
CA LEU A 195 3.42 -4.93 19.42
C LEU A 195 2.05 -5.57 19.12
N TYR A 196 1.90 -6.85 19.43
CA TYR A 196 0.64 -7.59 19.40
C TYR A 196 0.58 -8.58 20.56
N GLU A 197 -0.50 -8.52 21.37
CA GLU A 197 -0.72 -9.42 22.53
C GLU A 197 0.53 -9.64 23.41
N GLY A 198 1.26 -8.56 23.72
CA GLY A 198 2.44 -8.60 24.61
C GLY A 198 3.73 -9.09 23.94
N GLN A 199 3.72 -9.41 22.65
CA GLN A 199 4.89 -9.83 21.88
C GLN A 199 5.20 -8.84 20.76
N TYR A 200 6.48 -8.74 20.41
CA TYR A 200 6.96 -7.92 19.32
C TYR A 200 7.06 -8.73 18.04
N TYR A 201 6.73 -8.10 16.92
CA TYR A 201 6.73 -8.72 15.61
C TYR A 201 7.42 -7.84 14.58
N HIS A 202 8.01 -8.49 13.58
CA HIS A 202 8.52 -7.86 12.37
C HIS A 202 7.66 -8.27 11.19
N GLN A 203 7.18 -7.30 10.42
CA GLN A 203 6.50 -7.58 9.15
C GLN A 203 7.51 -7.82 8.03
N ILE A 204 7.62 -9.09 7.64
CA ILE A 204 8.58 -9.57 6.63
C ILE A 204 7.99 -9.60 5.21
N ARG A 205 6.66 -9.52 5.08
CA ARG A 205 5.92 -9.48 3.81
C ARG A 205 4.91 -8.34 3.82
N GLY A 206 4.67 -7.74 2.64
CA GLY A 206 3.76 -6.60 2.55
C GLY A 206 4.29 -5.36 3.24
N GLY A 207 3.40 -4.38 3.41
CA GLY A 207 3.63 -3.21 4.25
C GLY A 207 2.55 -3.04 5.30
N ALA A 208 2.82 -2.19 6.27
CA ALA A 208 1.93 -1.94 7.39
C ALA A 208 0.62 -1.29 6.91
N MET A 209 -0.53 -1.93 7.21
CA MET A 209 -1.87 -1.38 6.97
C MET A 209 -2.16 -0.19 7.92
N GLY A 210 -1.58 0.96 7.58
CA GLY A 210 -1.57 2.17 8.40
C GLY A 210 -0.39 3.09 8.08
N SER A 211 0.61 2.60 7.34
CA SER A 211 1.67 3.42 6.76
C SER A 211 1.14 4.16 5.52
N PRO A 212 1.26 5.51 5.46
CA PRO A 212 0.88 6.30 4.28
C PRO A 212 1.53 5.82 2.98
N LEU A 213 2.83 5.48 3.02
CA LEU A 213 3.56 5.05 1.84
C LEU A 213 3.06 3.70 1.32
N THR A 214 2.60 2.80 2.20
CA THR A 214 2.14 1.48 1.79
C THR A 214 0.91 1.59 0.88
N LEU A 215 0.01 2.55 1.15
CA LEU A 215 -1.12 2.87 0.26
C LEU A 215 -0.66 3.28 -1.13
N THR A 216 0.30 4.20 -1.22
CA THR A 216 0.83 4.65 -2.50
C THR A 216 1.57 3.53 -3.24
N ILE A 217 2.34 2.68 -2.53
CA ILE A 217 2.97 1.48 -3.09
C ILE A 217 1.93 0.51 -3.65
N ALA A 218 0.88 0.22 -2.88
CA ALA A 218 -0.16 -0.72 -3.30
C ALA A 218 -0.86 -0.26 -4.58
N ASN A 219 -1.20 1.02 -4.64
CA ASN A 219 -1.78 1.63 -5.83
C ASN A 219 -0.84 1.60 -7.05
N CYS A 220 0.45 1.94 -6.87
CA CYS A 220 1.44 1.84 -7.94
C CYS A 220 1.58 0.39 -8.43
N TYR A 221 1.67 -0.57 -7.50
CA TYR A 221 1.79 -1.99 -7.81
C TYR A 221 0.59 -2.47 -8.63
N MET A 222 -0.63 -2.18 -8.18
CA MET A 222 -1.86 -2.55 -8.87
C MET A 222 -1.98 -1.90 -10.25
N PHE A 223 -1.58 -0.65 -10.39
CA PHE A 223 -1.63 0.06 -11.67
C PHE A 223 -0.75 -0.58 -12.76
N PHE A 224 0.40 -1.15 -12.40
CA PHE A 224 1.22 -1.89 -13.36
C PHE A 224 0.74 -3.32 -13.56
N PHE A 225 0.19 -3.95 -12.52
CA PHE A 225 -0.40 -5.27 -12.59
C PHE A 225 -1.61 -5.31 -13.55
N GLU A 226 -2.49 -4.30 -13.48
CA GLU A 226 -3.76 -4.28 -14.20
C GLU A 226 -3.66 -3.96 -15.70
N ARG A 227 -2.49 -3.54 -16.21
CA ARG A 227 -2.35 -2.98 -17.57
C ARG A 227 -2.91 -3.88 -18.67
N ASN A 228 -2.63 -5.17 -18.60
CA ASN A 228 -3.12 -6.14 -19.59
C ASN A 228 -4.63 -6.36 -19.49
N ILE A 229 -5.17 -6.35 -18.27
CA ILE A 229 -6.61 -6.49 -18.02
C ILE A 229 -7.32 -5.27 -18.60
N VAL A 230 -6.90 -4.06 -18.21
CA VAL A 230 -7.46 -2.80 -18.71
C VAL A 230 -7.44 -2.76 -20.24
N LYS A 231 -6.31 -3.11 -20.86
CA LYS A 231 -6.18 -3.14 -22.32
C LYS A 231 -7.20 -4.08 -22.98
N GLN A 232 -7.36 -5.30 -22.45
CA GLN A 232 -8.32 -6.27 -23.00
C GLN A 232 -9.76 -5.78 -22.85
N ILE A 233 -10.12 -5.26 -21.67
CA ILE A 233 -11.46 -4.74 -21.40
C ILE A 233 -11.78 -3.54 -22.30
N THR A 234 -10.86 -2.58 -22.40
CA THR A 234 -11.04 -1.40 -23.27
C THR A 234 -11.13 -1.79 -24.75
N ASN A 235 -10.32 -2.74 -25.21
CA ASN A 235 -10.39 -3.22 -26.60
C ASN A 235 -11.74 -3.90 -26.93
N ALA A 236 -12.40 -4.50 -25.94
CA ALA A 236 -13.72 -5.08 -26.08
C ALA A 236 -14.86 -4.05 -25.91
N GLY A 237 -14.54 -2.76 -25.78
CA GLY A 237 -15.51 -1.70 -25.51
C GLY A 237 -16.09 -1.72 -24.09
N GLY A 238 -15.46 -2.45 -23.16
CA GLY A 238 -15.89 -2.52 -21.77
C GLY A 238 -15.40 -1.36 -20.90
N LEU A 239 -15.91 -1.31 -19.67
CA LEU A 239 -15.49 -0.40 -18.61
C LEU A 239 -14.68 -1.16 -17.56
N TYR A 240 -13.52 -0.62 -17.17
CA TYR A 240 -12.73 -1.11 -16.04
C TYR A 240 -12.56 0.02 -15.03
N LEU A 241 -12.88 -0.24 -13.78
CA LEU A 241 -12.69 0.65 -12.64
C LEU A 241 -12.04 -0.12 -11.49
N ARG A 242 -11.16 0.53 -10.74
CA ARG A 242 -10.55 -0.04 -9.53
C ARG A 242 -10.59 0.95 -8.38
N TYR A 243 -11.00 0.47 -7.21
CA TYR A 243 -10.85 1.14 -5.93
C TYR A 243 -9.89 0.33 -5.05
N ILE A 244 -8.62 0.75 -5.00
CA ILE A 244 -7.55 0.05 -4.25
C ILE A 244 -7.44 -1.44 -4.65
N ASP A 245 -8.05 -2.36 -3.88
CA ASP A 245 -8.07 -3.82 -4.03
C ASP A 245 -9.32 -4.34 -4.78
N ASP A 246 -10.38 -3.55 -4.86
CA ASP A 246 -11.62 -3.91 -5.55
C ASP A 246 -11.58 -3.47 -7.02
N MET A 247 -11.71 -4.40 -7.95
CA MET A 247 -11.88 -4.14 -9.38
C MET A 247 -13.33 -4.39 -9.78
N PHE A 248 -13.86 -3.49 -10.60
CA PHE A 248 -15.20 -3.54 -11.16
C PHE A 248 -15.11 -3.44 -12.68
N ILE A 249 -15.69 -4.41 -13.36
CA ILE A 249 -15.57 -4.60 -14.80
C ILE A 249 -16.98 -4.73 -15.39
N ILE A 250 -17.25 -3.98 -16.45
CA ILE A 250 -18.44 -4.15 -17.29
C ILE A 250 -17.99 -4.50 -18.69
N ILE A 251 -18.53 -5.58 -19.26
CA ILE A 251 -18.25 -6.00 -20.62
C ILE A 251 -19.50 -6.52 -21.30
N ASN A 252 -19.60 -6.30 -22.61
CA ASN A 252 -20.50 -7.06 -23.46
C ASN A 252 -19.80 -8.38 -23.77
N TRP A 253 -20.37 -9.50 -23.32
CA TRP A 253 -19.79 -10.79 -23.64
C TRP A 253 -19.81 -10.98 -25.17
N PRO A 254 -18.71 -11.40 -25.81
CA PRO A 254 -18.75 -11.66 -27.23
C PRO A 254 -19.73 -12.81 -27.50
N GLU A 255 -20.72 -12.57 -28.35
CA GLU A 255 -21.45 -13.66 -28.99
C GLU A 255 -20.40 -14.48 -29.76
N ARG A 256 -20.20 -15.74 -29.35
CA ARG A 256 -19.43 -16.66 -30.18
C ARG A 256 -20.25 -16.87 -31.45
N HIS A 257 -19.77 -16.33 -32.57
CA HIS A 257 -20.24 -16.74 -33.89
C HIS A 257 -20.00 -18.23 -34.11
#